data_AF-A0A4Q2D3E1-F1
#
_entry.id   AF-A0A4Q2D3E1-F1
#
_cell.length_a   1.000
_cell.length_b   1.000
_cell.length_c   1.000
_cell.angle_alpha   90.00
_cell.angle_beta   90.00
_cell.angle_gamma   90.00
#
_symmetry.space_group_name_H-M   'P 1'
#
loop_
_entity.id
_entity.type
_entity.pdbx_description
1 polymer ?
#
loop_
_entity_poly.entity_id
_entity_poly.type
_entity_poly.pdbx_seq_one_letter_code
_entity_poly.pdbx_strand_id
1 'polypeptide(L)'
;MFSRAQEGQISVDMMTDSKRSIRDMWNRSGIRAAALEGKIWVVYDPDNDENEIISAVIAFGPGSTPMGSEAQRELGYYDYKNALSTETKNWQKDVRNREEAYK
;
A
#
# COMPACT_ATOMS: atom_id res chain seq x y z
N MET A 1 -10.97 -6.85 -4.90
CA MET A 1 -11.62 -5.54 -5.16
C MET A 1 -10.58 -4.43 -5.26
N PHE A 2 -9.85 -4.10 -4.18
CA PHE A 2 -8.83 -3.04 -4.16
C PHE A 2 -7.78 -3.07 -5.29
N SER A 3 -7.20 -4.24 -5.56
CA SER A 3 -6.18 -4.39 -6.61
C SER A 3 -6.70 -4.17 -8.03
N ARG A 4 -8.00 -4.43 -8.26
CA ARG A 4 -8.68 -4.15 -9.55
C ARG A 4 -8.95 -2.65 -9.69
N ALA A 5 -9.32 -1.97 -8.61
CA ALA A 5 -9.53 -0.52 -8.61
C ALA A 5 -8.25 0.29 -8.93
N GLN A 6 -7.08 -0.33 -8.79
CA GLN A 6 -5.78 0.27 -9.08
C GLN A 6 -5.19 -0.18 -10.43
N GLU A 7 -5.93 -0.93 -11.23
CA GLU A 7 -5.47 -1.36 -12.54
C GLU A 7 -5.25 -0.15 -13.46
N GLY A 8 -4.06 -0.05 -14.06
CA GLY A 8 -3.66 1.09 -14.88
C GLY A 8 -3.20 2.33 -14.11
N GLN A 9 -3.16 2.29 -12.77
CA GLN A 9 -2.58 3.39 -11.99
C GLN A 9 -1.05 3.33 -12.02
N ILE A 10 -0.45 4.26 -12.77
CA ILE A 10 1.01 4.29 -12.99
C ILE A 10 1.82 4.31 -11.70
N SER A 11 1.36 5.02 -10.67
CA SER A 11 2.04 5.08 -9.37
C SER A 11 2.08 3.71 -8.67
N VAL A 12 1.03 2.91 -8.81
CA VAL A 12 0.96 1.56 -8.24
C VAL A 12 1.79 0.59 -9.06
N ASP A 13 1.75 0.71 -10.38
CA ASP A 13 2.53 -0.13 -11.30
C ASP A 13 4.03 0.02 -11.07
N MET A 14 4.52 1.26 -10.94
CA MET A 14 5.91 1.56 -10.59
C MET A 14 6.34 0.96 -9.25
N MET A 15 5.41 0.80 -8.30
CA MET A 15 5.69 0.23 -6.98
C MET A 15 5.64 -1.30 -6.95
N THR A 16 5.15 -1.95 -8.01
CA THR A 16 4.73 -3.37 -7.97
C THR A 16 5.20 -4.20 -9.17
N ASP A 17 6.21 -3.74 -9.92
CA ASP A 17 6.66 -4.32 -11.21
C ASP A 17 5.50 -4.46 -12.24
N SER A 18 4.43 -3.68 -12.10
CA SER A 18 3.16 -3.89 -12.81
C SER A 18 2.57 -5.30 -12.63
N LYS A 19 3.01 -6.06 -11.62
CA LYS A 19 2.57 -7.44 -11.36
C LYS A 19 1.42 -7.43 -10.38
N ARG A 20 0.28 -7.96 -10.81
CA ARG A 20 -0.93 -8.08 -9.98
C ARG A 20 -0.69 -8.80 -8.64
N SER A 21 0.12 -9.86 -8.63
CA SER A 21 0.43 -10.60 -7.40
C SER A 21 1.18 -9.74 -6.36
N ILE A 22 2.12 -8.90 -6.80
CA ILE A 22 2.86 -7.98 -5.93
C ILE A 22 1.94 -6.83 -5.50
N ARG A 23 1.05 -6.35 -6.37
CA ARG A 23 0.02 -5.37 -6.03
C ARG A 23 -0.93 -5.88 -4.94
N ASP A 24 -1.33 -7.14 -5.00
CA ASP A 24 -2.15 -7.77 -3.96
C ASP A 24 -1.40 -7.82 -2.62
N MET A 25 -0.10 -8.14 -2.62
CA MET A 25 0.75 -8.11 -1.43
C MET A 25 0.87 -6.69 -0.85
N TRP A 26 1.13 -5.70 -1.71
CA TRP A 26 1.25 -4.28 -1.35
C TRP A 26 -0.03 -3.74 -0.69
N ASN A 27 -1.19 -4.01 -1.29
CA ASN A 27 -2.47 -3.58 -0.73
C ASN A 27 -2.78 -4.27 0.59
N ARG A 28 -2.53 -5.58 0.69
CA ARG A 28 -2.78 -6.33 1.93
C ARG A 28 -1.90 -5.85 3.06
N SER A 29 -0.62 -5.57 2.81
CA SER A 29 0.27 -5.04 3.84
C SER A 29 -0.21 -3.66 4.31
N GLY A 30 -0.57 -2.76 3.39
CA GLY A 30 -1.09 -1.43 3.72
C GLY A 30 -2.36 -1.46 4.59
N ILE A 31 -3.33 -2.31 4.22
CA ILE A 31 -4.57 -2.50 5.00
C ILE A 31 -4.25 -3.04 6.40
N ARG A 32 -3.37 -4.04 6.51
CA ARG A 32 -3.01 -4.64 7.80
C ARG A 32 -2.23 -3.68 8.70
N ALA A 33 -1.29 -2.93 8.15
CA ALA A 33 -0.56 -1.90 8.88
C ALA A 33 -1.52 -0.83 9.43
N ALA A 34 -2.51 -0.42 8.63
CA ALA A 34 -3.53 0.53 9.05
C ALA A 34 -4.51 -0.04 10.07
N ALA A 35 -4.85 -1.32 9.98
CA ALA A 35 -5.65 -1.99 11.00
C ALA A 35 -4.92 -2.07 12.35
N LEU A 36 -3.59 -2.09 12.34
CA LEU A 36 -2.77 -2.13 13.55
C LEU A 36 -2.60 -0.74 14.20
N GLU A 37 -2.18 0.26 13.42
CA GLU A 37 -1.74 1.57 13.97
C GLU A 37 -2.32 2.78 13.23
N GLY A 38 -3.23 2.55 12.27
CA GLY A 38 -3.86 3.58 11.46
C GLY A 38 -5.37 3.62 11.62
N LYS A 39 -6.03 4.06 10.56
CA LYS A 39 -7.49 4.06 10.43
C LYS A 39 -7.87 3.70 9.01
N ILE A 40 -8.98 2.98 8.89
CA ILE A 40 -9.58 2.59 7.61
C ILE A 40 -11.01 3.13 7.61
N TRP A 41 -11.33 3.94 6.60
CA TRP A 41 -12.71 4.36 6.33
C TRP A 41 -13.15 3.72 5.03
N VAL A 42 -14.32 3.11 5.04
CA VAL A 42 -14.95 2.52 3.87
C VAL A 42 -16.19 3.33 3.52
N VAL A 43 -16.42 3.50 2.22
CA VAL A 43 -17.63 4.11 1.68
C VAL A 43 -18.41 3.00 1.01
N TYR A 44 -19.67 2.87 1.41
CA TYR A 44 -20.61 1.94 0.83
C TYR A 44 -21.46 2.64 -0.22
N ASP A 45 -21.88 1.91 -1.24
CA ASP A 45 -22.90 2.38 -2.17
C ASP A 45 -24.22 2.60 -1.41
N PRO A 46 -24.77 3.83 -1.37
CA PRO A 46 -26.01 4.10 -0.66
C PRO A 46 -27.24 3.48 -1.35
N ASP A 47 -27.16 3.16 -2.64
CA ASP A 47 -28.27 2.65 -3.44
C ASP A 47 -28.27 1.11 -3.55
N ASN A 48 -27.29 0.43 -2.93
CA ASN A 48 -27.14 -1.01 -2.95
C ASN A 48 -27.28 -1.61 -1.53
N ASP A 49 -28.32 -2.42 -1.33
CA ASP A 49 -28.59 -3.11 -0.05
C ASP A 49 -27.53 -4.18 0.32
N GLU A 50 -26.64 -4.54 -0.61
CA GLU A 50 -25.61 -5.57 -0.39
C GLU A 50 -24.36 -5.05 0.35
N ASN A 51 -24.34 -3.80 0.83
CA ASN A 51 -23.18 -3.15 1.45
C ASN A 51 -21.91 -3.25 0.57
N GLU A 52 -22.05 -2.95 -0.72
CA GLU A 52 -20.92 -2.92 -1.63
C GLU A 52 -19.97 -1.76 -1.30
N ILE A 53 -18.68 -2.07 -1.10
CA ILE A 53 -17.64 -1.05 -0.83
C ILE A 53 -17.22 -0.41 -2.15
N ILE A 54 -17.54 0.87 -2.35
CA ILE A 54 -17.17 1.64 -3.56
C ILE A 54 -15.85 2.41 -3.40
N SER A 55 -15.42 2.67 -2.16
CA SER A 55 -14.15 3.33 -1.88
C SER A 55 -13.65 3.01 -0.49
N ALA A 56 -12.35 3.10 -0.26
CA ALA A 56 -11.81 3.17 1.09
C ALA A 56 -10.57 4.06 1.15
N VAL A 57 -10.36 4.67 2.32
CA VAL A 57 -9.20 5.48 2.64
C VAL A 57 -8.46 4.82 3.80
N ILE A 58 -7.14 4.77 3.66
CA ILE A 58 -6.22 4.36 4.72
C ILE A 58 -5.46 5.61 5.16
N ALA A 59 -5.45 5.91 6.46
CA ALA A 59 -4.65 7.00 6.99
C ALA A 59 -3.95 6.63 8.30
N PHE A 60 -2.86 7.35 8.57
CA PHE A 60 -2.07 7.25 9.79
C PHE A 60 -2.08 8.62 10.47
N GLY A 61 -2.23 8.63 11.80
CA GLY A 61 -2.28 9.87 12.58
C GLY A 61 -0.92 10.57 12.68
N PRO A 62 -0.89 11.80 13.21
CA PRO A 62 0.37 12.50 13.48
C PRO A 62 1.32 11.65 14.33
N GLY A 63 2.61 11.61 13.96
CA GLY A 63 3.63 10.81 14.65
C GLY A 63 3.68 9.34 14.20
N SER A 64 2.71 8.87 13.42
CA SER A 64 2.71 7.53 12.83
C SER A 64 2.96 7.61 11.33
N THR A 65 3.82 6.71 10.83
CA THR A 65 4.08 6.58 9.39
C THR A 65 3.66 5.20 8.89
N PRO A 66 3.19 5.10 7.63
CA PRO A 66 2.96 3.80 7.00
C PRO A 66 4.26 2.99 6.98
N MET A 67 4.20 1.74 7.44
CA MET A 67 5.33 0.83 7.57
C MET A 67 6.44 1.34 8.51
N GLY A 68 6.11 2.24 9.43
CA GLY A 68 7.06 2.89 10.35
C GLY A 68 7.58 1.96 11.44
N SER A 69 6.71 1.13 12.03
CA SER A 69 7.08 0.17 13.07
C SER A 69 7.47 -1.20 12.50
N GLU A 70 8.22 -1.98 13.28
CA GLU A 70 8.55 -3.36 12.89
C GLU A 70 7.29 -4.23 12.83
N ALA A 71 6.39 -4.05 13.80
CA ALA A 71 5.12 -4.76 13.86
C ALA A 71 4.27 -4.52 12.60
N GLN A 72 4.24 -3.29 12.06
CA GLN A 72 3.59 -3.03 10.77
C GLN A 72 4.28 -3.77 9.61
N ARG A 73 5.62 -3.82 9.58
CA ARG A 73 6.37 -4.44 8.48
C ARG A 73 6.23 -5.96 8.44
N GLU A 74 6.15 -6.59 9.61
CA GLU A 74 5.90 -8.04 9.74
C GLU A 74 4.54 -8.47 9.14
N LEU A 75 3.59 -7.54 8.99
CA LEU A 75 2.27 -7.80 8.41
C LEU A 75 2.25 -7.89 6.87
N GLY A 76 3.38 -8.30 6.27
CA GLY A 76 3.51 -8.61 4.83
C GLY A 76 4.28 -7.57 4.02
N TYR A 77 4.86 -6.53 4.64
CA TYR A 77 5.75 -5.61 3.93
C TYR A 77 7.01 -6.32 3.44
N TYR A 78 7.59 -7.21 4.25
CA TYR A 78 8.76 -7.98 3.82
C TYR A 78 8.47 -8.93 2.66
N ASP A 79 7.30 -9.58 2.63
CA ASP A 79 6.89 -10.41 1.50
C ASP A 79 6.77 -9.59 0.21
N TYR A 80 6.11 -8.43 0.30
CA TYR A 80 6.06 -7.46 -0.79
C TYR A 80 7.46 -7.07 -1.26
N LYS A 81 8.35 -6.67 -0.33
CA LYS A 81 9.71 -6.26 -0.67
C LYS A 81 10.51 -7.39 -1.30
N ASN A 82 10.34 -8.62 -0.83
CA ASN A 82 11.06 -9.77 -1.36
C ASN A 82 10.61 -10.13 -2.77
N ALA A 83 9.32 -10.00 -3.08
CA ALA A 83 8.75 -10.31 -4.38
C ALA A 83 9.16 -9.34 -5.52
N LEU A 84 9.60 -8.13 -5.19
CA LEU A 84 10.05 -7.14 -6.19
C LEU A 84 11.31 -7.58 -6.93
N SER A 85 11.38 -7.21 -8.21
CA SER A 85 12.59 -7.28 -9.00
C SER A 85 13.75 -6.48 -8.38
N THR A 86 14.99 -6.87 -8.71
CA THR A 86 16.18 -6.12 -8.30
C THR A 86 16.15 -4.68 -8.83
N GLU A 87 15.66 -4.49 -10.05
CA GLU A 87 15.51 -3.17 -10.67
C GLU A 87 14.60 -2.26 -9.84
N THR A 88 13.38 -2.71 -9.53
CA THR A 88 12.44 -1.91 -8.74
C THR A 88 12.92 -1.69 -7.31
N LYS A 89 13.59 -2.68 -6.69
CA LYS A 89 14.24 -2.50 -5.38
C LYS A 89 15.28 -1.36 -5.42
N ASN A 90 16.09 -1.32 -6.47
CA ASN A 90 17.12 -0.30 -6.64
C ASN A 90 16.48 1.08 -6.93
N TRP A 91 15.47 1.13 -7.79
CA TRP A 91 14.73 2.36 -8.07
C TRP A 91 14.09 2.95 -6.81
N GLN A 92 13.40 2.14 -6.00
CA GLN A 92 12.81 2.60 -4.74
C GLN A 92 13.85 3.13 -3.75
N LYS A 93 15.04 2.51 -3.72
CA LYS A 93 16.16 2.97 -2.88
C LYS A 93 16.67 4.33 -3.36
N ASP A 94 16.84 4.52 -4.67
CA ASP A 94 17.28 5.78 -5.25
C ASP A 94 16.28 6.91 -4.97
N VAL A 95 14.99 6.67 -5.19
CA VAL A 95 13.93 7.66 -4.89
C VAL A 95 13.96 8.07 -3.42
N ARG A 96 14.04 7.11 -2.48
CA ARG A 96 14.12 7.42 -1.05
C ARG A 96 15.35 8.25 -0.69
N ASN A 97 16.51 7.89 -1.22
CA ASN A 97 17.75 8.62 -0.96
C ASN A 97 17.68 10.07 -1.47
N ARG A 98 17.00 10.29 -2.60
CA ARG A 98 16.77 11.65 -3.12
C ARG A 98 15.87 12.45 -2.19
N GLU A 99 14.78 11.87 -1.67
CA GLU A 99 13.91 12.56 -0.71
C GLU A 99 14.65 12.98 0.57
N GLU A 100 15.56 12.13 1.07
CA GLU A 100 16.38 12.47 2.24
C GLU A 100 17.38 13.59 1.96
N ALA A 101 17.85 13.74 0.72
CA ALA A 101 18.76 14.82 0.34
C ALA A 101 18.10 16.21 0.27
N TYR A 102 16.77 16.28 0.24
CA TYR A 102 15.99 17.53 0.20
C TYR A 102 15.34 17.89 1.55
N LYS A 103 15.62 17.13 2.62
CA LYS A 103 15.20 17.43 4.00
C LYS A 103 16.35 18.08 4.76
#